data_AF-A0A948JSD8-F1
#
_entry.id   AF-A0A948JSD8-F1
#
_cell.length_a   1.000
_cell.length_b   1.000
_cell.length_c   1.000
_cell.angle_alpha   90.00
_cell.angle_beta   90.00
_cell.angle_gamma   90.00
#
_symmetry.space_group_name_H-M   'P 1'
#
loop_
_entity.id
_entity.type
_entity.pdbx_description
1 polymer ?
#
loop_
_entity_poly.entity_id
_entity_poly.type
_entity_poly.pdbx_seq_one_letter_code
_entity_poly.pdbx_strand_id
1 'polypeptide(L)'
;MPTHKASSLVIPDETKKKFPEIIALILGSESMNNEERQYWINILPVMTPDQLSSLKDILDTEKKQLAAIDKKYAKEIETIGAKKLVEKTEAERRKRRLGRSEKESAAHAQDEEFADELLKKIEG
;
A
#
# COMPACT_ATOMS: atom_id res chain seq x y z
N MET A 1 -7.46 30.99 14.73
CA MET A 1 -7.35 29.95 13.68
C MET A 1 -7.59 30.64 12.34
N PRO A 2 -6.60 30.83 11.48
CA PRO A 2 -6.86 31.35 10.14
C PRO A 2 -7.45 30.21 9.30
N THR A 3 -8.68 30.42 8.84
CA THR A 3 -9.39 29.53 7.93
C THR A 3 -8.79 29.68 6.53
N HIS A 4 -8.10 28.65 6.00
CA HIS A 4 -7.79 28.59 4.58
C HIS A 4 -9.12 28.47 3.82
N LYS A 5 -9.56 29.59 3.25
CA LYS A 5 -10.69 29.64 2.34
C LYS A 5 -10.30 28.82 1.11
N ALA A 6 -11.08 27.80 0.74
CA ALA A 6 -10.86 27.04 -0.48
C ALA A 6 -11.04 28.00 -1.68
N SER A 7 -9.94 28.60 -2.13
CA SER A 7 -9.88 29.42 -3.32
C SER A 7 -10.03 28.50 -4.54
N SER A 8 -11.11 28.70 -5.29
CA SER A 8 -11.29 28.08 -6.60
C SER A 8 -10.23 28.65 -7.56
N LEU A 9 -9.47 27.77 -8.21
CA LEU A 9 -8.49 28.17 -9.21
C LEU A 9 -9.18 28.79 -10.42
N VAL A 10 -8.64 29.92 -10.89
CA VAL A 10 -9.09 30.62 -12.10
C VAL A 10 -8.03 30.44 -13.16
N ILE A 11 -8.39 29.74 -14.24
CA ILE A 11 -7.50 29.48 -15.37
C ILE A 11 -8.11 30.20 -16.58
N PRO A 12 -7.49 31.28 -17.09
CA PRO A 12 -7.93 31.92 -18.32
C PRO A 12 -7.91 30.94 -19.50
N ASP A 13 -8.91 31.01 -20.37
CA ASP A 13 -9.04 30.10 -21.53
C ASP A 13 -7.82 30.17 -22.45
N GLU A 14 -7.23 31.34 -22.62
CA GLU A 14 -6.01 31.50 -23.42
C GLU A 14 -4.82 30.76 -22.80
N THR A 15 -4.62 30.89 -21.48
CA THR A 15 -3.55 30.19 -20.77
C THR A 15 -3.78 28.68 -20.85
N LYS A 16 -5.03 28.23 -20.70
CA LYS A 16 -5.42 26.81 -20.85
C LYS A 16 -5.10 26.25 -22.24
N LYS A 17 -5.34 27.04 -23.28
CA LYS A 17 -5.06 26.64 -24.67
C LYS A 17 -3.56 26.66 -24.99
N LYS A 18 -2.80 27.62 -24.46
CA LYS A 18 -1.37 27.75 -24.72
C LYS A 18 -0.50 26.77 -23.94
N PHE A 19 -0.87 26.46 -22.69
CA PHE A 19 -0.06 25.65 -21.78
C PHE A 19 -0.83 24.46 -21.17
N PRO A 20 -1.55 23.64 -21.97
CA PRO A 20 -2.43 22.61 -21.44
C PRO A 20 -1.67 21.55 -20.61
N GLU A 21 -0.47 21.17 -21.04
CA GLU A 21 0.34 20.17 -20.35
C GLU A 21 0.87 20.68 -19.01
N ILE A 22 1.45 21.88 -18.99
CA ILE A 22 2.00 22.47 -17.76
C ILE A 22 0.89 22.75 -16.75
N ILE A 23 -0.29 23.19 -17.21
CA ILE A 23 -1.46 23.35 -16.34
C ILE A 23 -1.88 22.01 -15.72
N ALA A 24 -1.94 20.94 -16.51
CA ALA A 24 -2.26 19.62 -15.98
C ALA A 24 -1.24 19.16 -14.92
N LEU A 25 0.04 19.46 -15.12
CA LEU A 25 1.10 19.17 -14.16
C LEU A 25 0.97 20.00 -12.88
N ILE A 26 0.72 21.31 -12.97
CA ILE A 26 0.50 22.19 -11.81
C ILE A 26 -0.71 21.74 -10.99
N LEU A 27 -1.82 21.39 -11.66
CA LEU A 27 -3.03 20.91 -11.00
C LEU A 27 -2.83 19.55 -10.33
N GLY A 28 -1.98 18.70 -10.90
CA GLY A 28 -1.65 17.38 -10.37
C GLY A 28 -0.50 17.35 -9.37
N SER A 29 0.22 18.46 -9.17
CA SER A 29 1.35 18.53 -8.24
C SER A 29 0.84 18.49 -6.79
N GLU A 30 1.38 17.56 -6.01
CA GLU A 30 1.06 17.40 -4.59
C GLU A 30 1.88 18.35 -3.71
N SER A 31 3.00 18.88 -4.21
CA SER A 31 3.82 19.87 -3.50
C SER A 31 3.24 21.28 -3.49
N MET A 32 2.19 21.55 -4.29
CA MET A 32 1.59 22.87 -4.41
C MET A 32 0.19 22.93 -3.77
N ASN A 33 -0.06 23.98 -2.99
CA ASN A 33 -1.40 24.35 -2.55
C ASN A 33 -2.12 25.21 -3.61
N ASN A 34 -3.40 25.56 -3.39
CA ASN A 34 -4.17 26.33 -4.37
C ASN A 34 -3.63 27.74 -4.63
N GLU A 35 -3.04 28.39 -3.63
CA GLU A 35 -2.46 29.72 -3.79
C GLU A 35 -1.20 29.66 -4.67
N GLU A 36 -0.34 28.67 -4.46
CA GLU A 36 0.85 28.43 -5.27
C GLU A 36 0.48 28.02 -6.70
N ARG A 37 -0.52 27.15 -6.88
CA ARG A 37 -1.03 26.80 -8.21
C ARG A 37 -1.53 28.03 -8.95
N GLN A 38 -2.33 28.88 -8.28
CA GLN A 38 -2.84 30.10 -8.89
C GLN A 38 -1.70 31.06 -9.27
N TYR A 39 -0.70 31.20 -8.39
CA TYR A 39 0.49 31.99 -8.66
C TYR A 39 1.18 31.50 -9.93
N TRP A 40 1.51 30.21 -10.04
CA TRP A 40 2.14 29.67 -11.24
C TRP A 40 1.29 29.87 -12.50
N ILE A 41 -0.03 29.63 -12.43
CA ILE A 41 -0.96 29.85 -13.55
C ILE A 41 -0.92 31.30 -14.04
N ASN A 42 -0.85 32.27 -13.13
CA ASN A 42 -0.82 33.69 -13.46
C ASN A 42 0.49 34.10 -14.15
N ILE A 43 1.59 33.40 -13.88
CA ILE A 43 2.92 33.75 -14.40
C ILE A 43 3.24 33.00 -15.70
N LEU A 44 2.54 31.89 -16.01
CA LEU A 44 2.73 31.14 -17.26
C LEU A 44 2.85 32.03 -18.52
N PRO A 45 1.99 33.04 -18.72
CA PRO A 45 2.06 33.88 -19.93
C PRO A 45 3.30 34.77 -20.03
N VAL A 46 3.99 35.04 -18.91
CA VAL A 46 5.18 35.92 -18.86
C VAL A 46 6.50 35.16 -18.75
N MET A 47 6.45 33.83 -18.58
CA MET A 47 7.65 33.00 -18.52
C MET A 47 8.29 32.84 -19.91
N THR A 48 9.61 32.79 -19.94
CA THR A 48 10.37 32.48 -21.15
C THR A 48 10.27 31.00 -21.50
N PRO A 49 10.53 30.60 -22.76
CA PRO A 49 10.52 29.19 -23.17
C PRO A 49 11.43 28.30 -22.30
N ASP A 50 12.62 28.80 -21.93
CA ASP A 50 13.56 28.04 -21.09
C ASP A 50 13.03 27.84 -19.66
N GLN A 51 12.37 28.86 -19.10
CA GLN A 51 11.71 28.77 -17.80
C GLN A 51 10.55 27.78 -17.83
N LEU A 52 9.74 27.79 -18.90
CA LEU A 52 8.66 26.84 -19.11
C LEU A 52 9.18 25.40 -19.22
N SER A 53 10.28 25.18 -19.95
CA SER A 53 10.92 23.87 -20.05
C SER A 53 11.40 23.40 -18.68
N SER A 54 12.09 24.27 -17.93
CA SER A 54 12.62 23.96 -16.61
C SER A 54 11.51 23.62 -15.62
N LEU A 55 10.42 24.40 -15.61
CA LEU A 55 9.25 24.13 -14.80
C LEU A 55 8.60 22.79 -15.15
N LYS A 56 8.44 22.51 -16.46
CA LYS A 56 7.89 21.23 -16.93
C LYS A 56 8.75 20.05 -16.46
N ASP A 57 10.07 20.15 -16.62
CA ASP A 57 11.00 19.08 -16.23
C ASP A 57 10.96 18.80 -14.73
N ILE A 58 10.86 19.85 -13.90
CA ILE A 58 10.71 19.72 -12.43
C ILE A 58 9.43 18.98 -12.09
N LEU A 59 8.28 19.41 -12.65
CA LEU A 59 6.98 18.81 -12.37
C LEU A 59 6.86 17.37 -12.90
N ASP A 60 7.42 17.10 -14.08
CA ASP A 60 7.46 15.75 -14.63
C ASP A 60 8.34 14.83 -13.79
N THR A 61 9.45 15.35 -13.26
CA THR A 61 10.33 14.60 -12.37
C THR A 61 9.63 14.29 -11.05
N GLU A 62 8.97 15.27 -10.43
CA GLU A 62 8.14 15.09 -9.24
C GLU A 62 7.12 13.96 -9.45
N LYS A 63 6.32 14.06 -10.52
CA LYS A 63 5.30 13.05 -10.87
C LYS A 63 5.88 11.65 -11.02
N LYS A 64 7.03 11.51 -11.70
CA LYS A 64 7.71 10.22 -11.89
C LYS A 64 8.23 9.66 -10.57
N GLN A 65 8.77 10.51 -9.69
CA GLN A 65 9.27 10.10 -8.39
C GLN A 65 8.12 9.61 -7.49
N LEU A 66 7.00 10.34 -7.44
CA LEU A 66 5.81 9.92 -6.71
C LEU A 66 5.28 8.57 -7.22
N ALA A 67 5.13 8.41 -8.54
CA ALA A 67 4.69 7.15 -9.13
C ALA A 67 5.66 5.97 -8.85
N ALA A 68 6.97 6.23 -8.78
CA ALA A 68 7.96 5.22 -8.42
C ALA A 68 7.85 4.82 -6.94
N ILE A 69 7.59 5.79 -6.07
CA ILE A 69 7.34 5.58 -4.63
C ILE A 69 6.08 4.72 -4.44
N ASP A 70 4.96 5.09 -5.08
CA ASP A 70 3.71 4.34 -5.01
C ASP A 70 3.87 2.90 -5.48
N LYS A 71 4.56 2.70 -6.60
CA LYS A 71 4.85 1.36 -7.12
C LYS A 71 5.70 0.53 -6.16
N LYS A 72 6.69 1.16 -5.51
CA LYS A 72 7.54 0.49 -4.53
C LYS A 72 6.72 0.06 -3.31
N TYR A 73 5.90 0.94 -2.75
CA TYR A 73 5.06 0.63 -1.59
C TYR A 73 3.97 -0.39 -1.90
N ALA A 74 3.33 -0.31 -3.06
CA ALA A 74 2.36 -1.33 -3.49
C ALA A 74 2.98 -2.73 -3.52
N LYS A 75 4.20 -2.85 -4.06
CA LYS A 75 4.95 -4.11 -4.09
C LYS A 75 5.36 -4.61 -2.70
N GLU A 76 5.76 -3.70 -1.81
CA GLU A 76 6.11 -4.05 -0.43
C GLU A 76 4.89 -4.57 0.34
N ILE A 77 3.74 -3.92 0.20
CA ILE A 77 2.47 -4.35 0.81
C ILE A 77 2.06 -5.73 0.32
N GLU A 78 2.13 -5.98 -1.00
CA GLU A 78 1.82 -7.29 -1.59
C GLU A 78 2.74 -8.38 -1.04
N THR A 79 4.04 -8.10 -0.95
CA THR A 79 5.04 -9.04 -0.43
C THR A 79 4.79 -9.38 1.04
N ILE A 80 4.48 -8.37 1.87
CA ILE A 80 4.16 -8.58 3.29
C ILE A 80 2.87 -9.38 3.43
N GLY A 81 1.85 -9.08 2.63
CA GLY A 81 0.58 -9.82 2.61
C GLY A 81 0.79 -11.30 2.27
N ALA A 82 1.54 -11.58 1.21
CA ALA A 82 1.90 -12.94 0.81
C ALA A 82 2.67 -13.68 1.92
N LYS A 83 3.67 -13.03 2.53
CA LYS A 83 4.45 -13.60 3.63
C LYS A 83 3.57 -13.96 4.84
N LYS A 84 2.71 -13.03 5.27
CA LYS A 84 1.76 -13.28 6.37
C LYS A 84 0.81 -14.44 6.08
N LEU A 85 0.35 -14.58 4.84
CA LEU A 85 -0.53 -15.68 4.44
C LEU A 85 0.18 -17.04 4.54
N VAL A 86 1.43 -17.12 4.09
CA VAL A 86 2.26 -18.33 4.21
C VAL A 86 2.48 -18.68 5.68
N GLU A 87 2.91 -17.71 6.50
CA GLU A 87 3.13 -17.90 7.94
C GLU A 87 1.88 -18.41 8.67
N LYS A 88 0.71 -17.84 8.37
CA LYS A 88 -0.57 -18.28 8.94
C LYS A 88 -0.90 -19.72 8.52
N THR A 89 -0.72 -20.03 7.24
CA THR A 89 -0.96 -21.38 6.70
C THR A 89 -0.05 -22.42 7.35
N GLU A 90 1.23 -22.08 7.54
CA GLU A 90 2.17 -22.96 8.22
C GLU A 90 1.82 -23.16 9.70
N ALA A 91 1.44 -22.08 10.41
CA ALA A 91 1.03 -22.15 11.81
C ALA A 91 -0.20 -23.04 11.98
N GLU A 92 -1.20 -22.91 11.11
CA GLU A 92 -2.37 -23.78 11.09
C GLU A 92 -2.00 -25.24 10.81
N ARG A 93 -1.11 -25.50 9.83
CA ARG A 93 -0.60 -26.85 9.55
C ARG A 93 0.19 -27.43 10.71
N ARG A 94 0.97 -26.64 11.44
CA ARG A 94 1.68 -27.06 12.65
C ARG A 94 0.68 -27.42 13.76
N LYS A 95 -0.31 -26.56 14.03
CA LYS A 95 -1.37 -26.82 15.02
C LYS A 95 -2.16 -28.10 14.71
N ARG A 96 -2.53 -28.33 13.44
CA ARG A 96 -3.21 -29.56 13.00
C ARG A 96 -2.35 -30.83 13.12
N ARG A 97 -1.02 -30.71 13.02
CA ARG A 97 -0.10 -31.84 13.21
C ARG A 97 0.03 -32.19 14.69
N LEU A 98 0.26 -31.19 15.54
CA LEU A 98 0.33 -31.38 16.99
C LEU A 98 -0.96 -31.99 17.53
N GLY A 99 -2.12 -31.43 17.19
CA GLY A 99 -3.41 -31.95 17.64
C GLY A 99 -3.77 -33.34 17.10
N ARG A 100 -3.10 -33.85 16.05
CA ARG A 100 -3.25 -35.26 15.62
C ARG A 100 -2.35 -36.17 16.45
N SER A 101 -1.09 -35.78 16.65
CA SER A 101 -0.14 -36.51 17.49
C SER A 101 -0.65 -36.66 18.92
N GLU A 102 -1.21 -35.60 19.52
CA GLU A 102 -1.79 -35.64 20.87
C GLU A 102 -2.97 -36.61 20.95
N LYS A 103 -3.84 -36.64 19.92
CA LYS A 103 -4.96 -37.58 19.86
C LYS A 103 -4.51 -39.03 19.68
N GLU A 104 -3.50 -39.28 18.84
CA GLU A 104 -2.92 -40.60 18.65
C GLU A 104 -2.27 -41.11 19.93
N SER A 105 -1.49 -40.27 20.62
CA SER A 105 -0.90 -40.63 21.92
C SER A 105 -1.95 -40.88 23.00
N ALA A 106 -3.01 -40.08 23.06
CA ALA A 106 -4.10 -40.29 24.00
C ALA A 106 -4.88 -41.58 23.72
N ALA A 107 -5.16 -41.88 22.45
CA ALA A 107 -5.80 -43.13 22.04
C ALA A 107 -4.93 -44.34 22.38
N HIS A 108 -3.62 -44.28 22.11
CA HIS A 108 -2.70 -45.36 22.44
C HIS A 108 -2.62 -45.63 23.95
N ALA A 109 -2.58 -44.57 24.78
CA ALA A 109 -2.58 -44.72 26.23
C ALA A 109 -3.89 -45.36 26.74
N GLN A 110 -5.04 -44.98 26.17
CA GLN A 110 -6.34 -45.59 26.49
C GLN A 110 -6.41 -47.07 26.06
N ASP A 111 -5.87 -47.40 24.88
CA ASP A 111 -5.82 -48.77 24.39
C ASP A 111 -4.91 -49.66 25.28
N GLU A 112 -3.76 -49.13 25.73
CA GLU A 112 -2.89 -49.81 26.70
C GLU A 112 -3.58 -50.03 28.06
N GLU A 113 -4.20 -49.01 28.63
CA GLU A 113 -4.96 -49.13 29.89
C GLU A 113 -6.07 -50.19 29.78
N PHE A 114 -6.80 -50.18 28.67
CA PHE A 114 -7.86 -51.15 28.42
C PHE A 114 -7.32 -52.58 28.24
N ALA A 115 -6.19 -52.75 27.55
CA ALA A 115 -5.54 -54.05 27.39
C ALA A 115 -5.08 -54.62 28.74
N ASP A 116 -4.48 -53.79 29.59
CA ASP A 116 -4.07 -54.17 30.95
C ASP A 116 -5.26 -54.57 31.83
N GLU A 117 -6.39 -53.86 31.73
CA GLU A 117 -7.62 -54.23 32.43
C GLU A 117 -8.20 -55.57 31.96
N LEU A 118 -8.16 -55.84 30.65
CA LEU A 118 -8.61 -57.12 30.09
C LEU A 118 -7.73 -58.28 30.55
N LEU A 119 -6.40 -58.12 30.56
CA LEU A 119 -5.48 -59.15 31.03
C LEU A 119 -5.73 -59.53 32.49
N LYS A 120 -5.90 -58.53 33.37
CA LYS A 120 -6.23 -58.76 34.78
C LYS A 120 -7.53 -59.54 34.99
N LYS A 121 -8.50 -59.42 34.09
CA LYS A 121 -9.78 -60.16 34.15
C LYS A 121 -9.69 -61.60 33.64
N ILE A 122 -8.66 -61.92 32.85
CA ILE A 122 -8.46 -63.27 32.28
C ILE A 122 -7.50 -64.09 33.17
N GLU A 123 -6.54 -63.44 33.83
CA GLU A 123 -5.56 -64.09 34.71
C GLU A 123 -6.00 -64.23 36.18
N GLY A 124 -7.12 -63.60 36.57
CA GLY A 124 -7.74 -63.71 37.90
C GLY A 124 -9.00 -64.57 37.90
#